data_AF-F7VRX0-F1
#
_entry.id   AF-F7VRX0-F1
#
_cell.length_a   1.000
_cell.length_b   1.000
_cell.length_c   1.000
_cell.angle_alpha   90.00
_cell.angle_beta   90.00
_cell.angle_gamma   90.00
#
_symmetry.space_group_name_H-M   'P 1'
#
loop_
_entity.id
_entity.type
_entity.pdbx_description
1 polymer ?
#
loop_
_entity_poly.entity_id
_entity_poly.type
_entity_poly.pdbx_seq_one_letter_code
_entity_poly.pdbx_strand_id
1 'polypeptide(L)'
;MSSTPVTDSKAQGQQPPLKSYRGNCHCGSFIFTILVPEIVSVESCNCSICRKKGYLWVILDTNQGHKLEVVRAIQELKIWDLEVKEFDGKSIGPPYQPAPFDGLEPKAEVENGVVYHGSCHCGAVKVAVKTKGPLDKTFKEKVMECNCSICQRGGCIWTYPTSPSQISFSAGSRENLTSYACLKKVMCKTFCKNCGVPLTNETNEAMTEEIIRATMSDPEMVLRWRNVVWPINLRCLDLCPSDESWSFEEKVKELTIEKGDGWGMVKPGYVNP
;
A
#
# COMPACT_ATOMS: atom_id res chain seq x y z
N MET A 1 -18.92 -3.50 59.92
CA MET A 1 -18.17 -4.18 58.84
C MET A 1 -17.62 -3.09 57.94
N SER A 2 -16.31 -2.87 58.05
CA SER A 2 -15.56 -1.81 57.39
C SER A 2 -15.33 -2.19 55.92
N SER A 3 -15.73 -1.34 54.98
CA SER A 3 -15.41 -1.49 53.56
C SER A 3 -14.17 -0.64 53.25
N THR A 4 -13.04 -1.30 53.11
CA THR A 4 -11.75 -0.71 52.72
C THR A 4 -11.82 -0.17 51.28
N PRO A 5 -11.31 1.04 50.98
CA PRO A 5 -11.12 1.49 49.60
C PRO A 5 -9.91 0.76 48.99
N VAL A 6 -10.08 0.18 47.81
CA VAL A 6 -8.97 -0.33 46.99
C VAL A 6 -8.24 0.87 46.41
N THR A 7 -7.05 1.16 46.91
CA THR A 7 -6.12 2.12 46.30
C THR A 7 -5.35 1.41 45.19
N ASP A 8 -5.74 1.63 43.94
CA ASP A 8 -4.90 1.28 42.79
C ASP A 8 -3.70 2.22 42.75
N SER A 9 -2.57 1.76 43.30
CA SER A 9 -1.28 2.40 43.13
C SER A 9 -0.78 2.14 41.70
N LYS A 10 -1.08 3.04 40.76
CA LYS A 10 -0.31 3.10 39.51
C LYS A 10 1.11 3.49 39.85
N ALA A 11 2.02 2.52 39.75
CA ALA A 11 3.45 2.74 39.79
C ALA A 11 3.82 3.82 38.75
N GLN A 12 4.39 4.92 39.22
CA GLN A 12 4.93 5.99 38.38
C GLN A 12 6.23 5.48 37.75
N GLY A 13 6.12 4.69 36.69
CA GLY A 13 7.23 4.45 35.77
C GLY A 13 7.60 5.77 35.08
N GLN A 14 8.87 6.16 35.14
CA GLN A 14 9.38 7.32 34.41
C GLN A 14 9.02 7.15 32.92
N GLN A 15 8.26 8.10 32.37
CA GLN A 15 7.92 8.06 30.95
C GLN A 15 9.20 8.10 30.11
N PRO A 16 9.32 7.25 29.07
CA PRO A 16 10.50 7.24 28.22
C PRO A 16 10.72 8.60 27.56
N PRO A 17 11.99 8.97 27.25
CA PRO A 17 12.31 10.24 26.64
C PRO A 17 11.62 10.37 25.27
N LEU A 18 11.04 11.54 25.02
CA LEU A 18 10.36 11.81 23.76
C LEU A 18 11.35 12.29 22.69
N LYS A 19 11.12 11.85 21.46
CA LYS A 19 11.83 12.20 20.23
C LYS A 19 10.86 12.88 19.28
N SER A 20 11.34 13.94 18.62
CA SER A 20 10.57 14.67 17.62
C SER A 20 10.68 13.97 16.28
N TYR A 21 9.55 13.69 15.64
CA TYR A 21 9.47 13.11 14.31
C TYR A 21 8.70 14.05 13.39
N ARG A 22 9.33 14.41 12.27
CA ARG A 22 8.72 15.25 11.24
C ARG A 22 8.14 14.39 10.14
N GLY A 23 6.98 14.77 9.63
CA GLY A 23 6.32 14.11 8.53
C GLY A 23 5.65 15.09 7.58
N ASN A 24 5.34 14.62 6.38
CA ASN A 24 4.65 15.45 5.38
C ASN A 24 3.93 14.58 4.34
N CYS A 25 2.88 15.15 3.74
CA CYS A 25 2.34 14.60 2.49
C CYS A 25 3.34 14.76 1.34
N HIS A 26 3.24 13.94 0.29
CA HIS A 26 4.25 13.94 -0.78
C HIS A 26 4.43 15.31 -1.47
N CYS A 27 3.39 16.13 -1.60
CA CYS A 27 3.52 17.47 -2.18
C CYS A 27 4.04 18.54 -1.21
N GLY A 28 4.14 18.23 0.08
CA GLY A 28 4.61 19.14 1.12
C GLY A 28 3.60 20.19 1.59
N SER A 29 2.37 20.19 1.07
CA SER A 29 1.32 21.13 1.52
C SER A 29 0.81 20.84 2.93
N PHE A 30 1.00 19.61 3.41
CA PHE A 30 0.71 19.22 4.79
C PHE A 30 2.00 18.72 5.43
N ILE A 31 2.42 19.40 6.48
CA ILE A 31 3.62 19.11 7.26
C ILE A 31 3.19 19.01 8.72
N PHE A 32 3.71 18.01 9.42
CA PHE A 32 3.38 17.78 10.82
C PHE A 32 4.63 17.35 11.58
N THR A 33 4.55 17.50 12.90
CA THR A 33 5.55 16.99 13.83
C THR A 33 4.83 16.26 14.95
N ILE A 34 5.29 15.06 15.30
CA ILE A 34 4.83 14.33 16.48
C ILE A 34 5.96 14.21 17.49
N LEU A 35 5.60 14.16 18.77
CA LEU A 35 6.53 14.01 19.86
C LEU A 35 6.17 12.71 20.60
N VAL A 36 6.99 11.69 20.42
CA VAL A 36 6.75 10.33 20.93
C VAL A 36 8.04 9.68 21.37
N PRO A 37 8.00 8.64 22.22
CA PRO A 37 9.16 7.78 22.43
C PRO A 37 9.69 7.24 21.09
N GLU A 38 10.91 6.72 21.10
CA GLU A 38 11.47 6.14 19.89
C GLU A 38 10.55 5.07 19.29
N ILE A 39 10.17 5.28 18.02
CA ILE A 39 9.30 4.36 17.28
C ILE A 39 10.12 3.13 16.91
N VAL A 40 10.03 2.09 17.73
CA VAL A 40 10.62 0.77 17.48
C VAL A 40 9.60 -0.28 17.04
N SER A 41 8.31 -0.03 17.32
CA SER A 41 7.20 -0.91 16.92
C SER A 41 6.00 -0.11 16.41
N VAL A 42 5.23 -0.71 15.51
CA VAL A 42 4.01 -0.16 14.93
C VAL A 42 2.90 -1.22 14.89
N GLU A 43 1.66 -0.78 14.79
CA GLU A 43 0.52 -1.67 14.59
C GLU A 43 0.11 -1.74 13.12
N SER A 44 -0.12 -2.96 12.62
CA SER A 44 -0.73 -3.20 11.32
C SER A 44 -2.10 -3.84 11.51
N CYS A 45 -3.14 -3.09 11.15
CA CYS A 45 -4.52 -3.55 11.25
C CYS A 45 -4.94 -4.31 9.98
N ASN A 46 -5.49 -5.50 10.16
CA ASN A 46 -5.94 -6.38 9.06
C ASN A 46 -7.32 -5.99 8.48
N CYS A 47 -7.99 -4.95 8.98
CA CYS A 47 -9.26 -4.49 8.41
C CYS A 47 -9.07 -4.00 6.96
N SER A 48 -10.13 -4.08 6.15
CA SER A 48 -10.06 -3.85 4.70
C SER A 48 -9.38 -2.54 4.31
N ILE A 49 -9.74 -1.42 4.95
CA ILE A 49 -9.16 -0.12 4.59
C ILE A 49 -7.67 -0.01 4.98
N CYS A 50 -7.30 -0.47 6.18
CA CYS A 50 -5.91 -0.42 6.66
C CYS A 50 -5.02 -1.33 5.82
N ARG A 51 -5.47 -2.56 5.55
CA ARG A 51 -4.76 -3.53 4.71
C ARG A 51 -4.54 -2.99 3.30
N LYS A 52 -5.61 -2.52 2.63
CA LYS A 52 -5.57 -2.04 1.23
C LYS A 52 -4.70 -0.78 1.06
N LYS A 53 -4.65 0.08 2.08
CA LYS A 53 -3.76 1.26 2.13
C LYS A 53 -2.38 0.98 2.72
N GLY A 54 -2.16 -0.23 3.23
CA GLY A 54 -0.91 -0.64 3.87
C GLY A 54 -0.57 0.15 5.13
N TYR A 55 -1.55 0.69 5.87
CA TYR A 55 -1.27 1.53 7.03
C TYR A 55 -0.41 0.83 8.09
N LEU A 56 0.47 1.63 8.70
CA LEU A 56 1.27 1.29 9.88
C LEU A 56 1.05 2.40 10.89
N TRP A 57 0.51 2.05 12.05
CA TRP A 57 0.04 2.99 13.06
C TRP A 57 1.01 3.09 14.23
N VAL A 58 1.23 4.31 14.70
CA VAL A 58 1.70 4.56 16.06
C VAL A 58 0.54 5.10 16.88
N ILE A 59 0.38 4.56 18.10
CA ILE A 59 -0.60 5.04 19.07
C ILE A 59 0.04 6.14 19.91
N LEU A 60 -0.63 7.28 19.99
CA LEU A 60 -0.25 8.43 20.78
C LEU A 60 -1.21 8.55 21.97
N ASP A 61 -0.68 8.44 23.18
CA ASP A 61 -1.45 8.76 24.38
C ASP A 61 -1.50 10.27 24.56
N THR A 62 -2.68 10.86 24.42
CA THR A 62 -2.88 12.29 24.65
C THR A 62 -3.84 12.52 25.82
N ASN A 63 -3.84 13.73 26.36
CA ASN A 63 -4.78 14.13 27.41
C ASN A 63 -6.26 14.07 26.97
N GLN A 64 -6.52 13.92 25.66
CA GLN A 64 -7.84 13.81 25.06
C GLN A 64 -8.16 12.37 24.60
N GLY A 65 -7.32 11.39 24.97
CA GLY A 65 -7.42 9.99 24.56
C GLY A 65 -6.33 9.59 23.57
N HIS A 66 -6.50 8.41 22.97
CA HIS A 66 -5.53 7.86 22.02
C HIS A 66 -5.71 8.50 20.63
N LYS A 67 -4.61 8.96 20.02
CA LYS A 67 -4.57 9.33 18.59
C LYS A 67 -3.75 8.32 17.82
N LEU A 68 -4.13 8.07 16.57
CA LEU A 68 -3.43 7.15 15.68
C LEU A 68 -2.78 7.95 14.56
N GLU A 69 -1.48 7.76 14.34
CA GLU A 69 -0.76 8.40 13.25
C GLU A 69 -0.14 7.37 12.30
N VAL A 70 -0.28 7.59 11.00
CA VAL A 70 0.29 6.70 9.98
C VAL A 70 1.77 7.05 9.80
N VAL A 71 2.65 6.15 10.21
CA VAL A 71 4.11 6.42 10.25
C VAL A 71 4.76 6.49 8.87
N ARG A 72 4.08 6.02 7.81
CA ARG A 72 4.63 5.99 6.44
C ARG A 72 4.93 7.37 5.86
N ALA A 73 4.34 8.42 6.42
CA ALA A 73 4.60 9.82 6.05
C ALA A 73 5.71 10.49 6.88
N ILE A 74 6.26 9.80 7.88
CA ILE A 74 7.39 10.27 8.69
C ILE A 74 8.67 10.22 7.86
N GLN A 75 9.43 11.30 7.92
CA GLN A 75 10.69 11.48 7.21
C GLN A 75 11.76 10.57 7.83
N GLU A 76 12.57 9.94 6.98
CA GLU A 76 13.77 9.17 7.38
C GLU A 76 13.53 7.96 8.30
N LEU A 77 12.26 7.60 8.55
CA LEU A 77 11.91 6.42 9.32
C LEU A 77 12.16 5.16 8.50
N LYS A 78 13.02 4.27 9.01
CA LYS A 78 13.31 2.96 8.40
C LYS A 78 12.17 1.98 8.70
N ILE A 79 11.07 2.12 7.97
CA ILE A 79 9.82 1.37 8.23
C ILE A 79 9.98 -0.16 8.21
N TRP A 80 10.97 -0.68 7.51
CA TRP A 80 11.24 -2.12 7.42
C TRP A 80 12.05 -2.69 8.58
N ASP A 81 12.60 -1.83 9.43
CA ASP A 81 13.36 -2.22 10.63
C ASP A 81 12.45 -2.24 11.87
N LEU A 82 11.20 -1.80 11.74
CA LEU A 82 10.22 -1.71 12.83
C LEU A 82 9.61 -3.09 13.12
N GLU A 83 9.42 -3.39 14.39
CA GLU A 83 8.56 -4.50 14.81
C GLU A 83 7.11 -4.19 14.42
N VAL A 84 6.44 -5.12 13.74
CA VAL A 84 5.03 -4.97 13.34
C VAL A 84 4.16 -5.86 14.22
N LYS A 85 3.29 -5.24 15.00
CA LYS A 85 2.28 -5.92 15.82
C LYS A 85 0.98 -5.99 15.05
N GLU A 86 0.44 -7.20 14.88
CA GLU A 86 -0.83 -7.38 14.19
C GLU A 86 -2.00 -6.97 15.09
N PHE A 87 -2.91 -6.17 14.53
CA PHE A 87 -4.17 -5.82 15.16
C PHE A 87 -5.32 -6.43 14.36
N ASP A 88 -6.15 -7.23 15.02
CA ASP A 88 -7.30 -7.87 14.39
C ASP A 88 -8.50 -6.92 14.29
N GLY A 89 -8.44 -5.99 13.34
CA GLY A 89 -9.55 -5.09 13.05
C GLY A 89 -10.68 -5.74 12.25
N LYS A 90 -10.49 -6.94 11.68
CA LYS A 90 -11.55 -7.68 10.97
C LYS A 90 -12.64 -8.20 11.92
N SER A 91 -12.29 -8.53 13.16
CA SER A 91 -13.27 -8.98 14.17
C SER A 91 -14.13 -7.85 14.72
N ILE A 92 -13.77 -6.58 14.47
CA ILE A 92 -14.57 -5.43 14.85
C ILE A 92 -15.71 -5.25 13.85
N GLY A 93 -16.94 -5.51 14.32
CA GLY A 93 -18.14 -5.52 13.48
C GLY A 93 -18.60 -4.12 13.01
N PRO A 94 -19.36 -4.05 11.90
CA PRO A 94 -19.72 -5.16 11.02
C PRO A 94 -18.54 -5.61 10.12
N PRO A 95 -18.43 -6.92 9.81
CA PRO A 95 -17.35 -7.42 8.97
C PRO A 95 -17.44 -6.85 7.56
N TYR A 96 -16.29 -6.48 7.00
CA TYR A 96 -16.19 -6.03 5.62
C TYR A 96 -16.54 -7.16 4.66
N GLN A 97 -17.41 -6.88 3.68
CA GLN A 97 -17.71 -7.77 2.58
C GLN A 97 -17.03 -7.24 1.31
N PRO A 98 -16.09 -7.99 0.70
CA PRO A 98 -15.50 -7.62 -0.57
C PRO A 98 -16.56 -7.41 -1.65
N ALA A 99 -16.39 -6.38 -2.48
CA ALA A 99 -17.27 -6.19 -3.61
C ALA A 99 -17.00 -7.30 -4.65
N PRO A 100 -18.02 -8.08 -5.07
CA PRO A 100 -17.82 -9.15 -6.03
C PRO A 100 -17.40 -8.57 -7.37
N PHE A 101 -16.43 -9.22 -8.02
CA PHE A 101 -16.09 -8.88 -9.39
C PHE A 101 -17.19 -9.37 -10.33
N ASP A 102 -17.64 -8.49 -11.21
CA ASP A 102 -18.75 -8.69 -12.15
C ASP A 102 -18.34 -8.29 -13.59
N GLY A 103 -17.03 -8.19 -13.85
CA GLY A 103 -16.47 -7.97 -15.18
C GLY A 103 -16.18 -9.28 -15.91
N LEU A 104 -15.64 -9.16 -17.12
CA LEU A 104 -15.10 -10.31 -17.84
C LEU A 104 -13.76 -10.74 -17.23
N GLU A 105 -13.54 -12.04 -17.09
CA GLU A 105 -12.25 -12.54 -16.60
C GLU A 105 -11.08 -12.19 -17.55
N PRO A 106 -9.86 -11.99 -17.02
CA PRO A 106 -8.69 -11.74 -17.85
C PRO A 106 -8.40 -12.94 -18.77
N LYS A 107 -8.23 -12.65 -20.06
CA LYS A 107 -8.14 -13.68 -21.12
C LYS A 107 -6.71 -14.11 -21.46
N ALA A 108 -5.70 -13.51 -20.85
CA ALA A 108 -4.31 -13.85 -21.16
C ALA A 108 -4.04 -15.35 -20.99
N GLU A 109 -3.36 -15.93 -21.98
CA GLU A 109 -2.74 -17.25 -21.86
C GLU A 109 -1.41 -17.08 -21.13
N VAL A 110 -1.36 -17.62 -19.92
CA VAL A 110 -0.19 -17.54 -19.04
C VAL A 110 0.03 -18.92 -18.42
N GLU A 111 1.30 -19.31 -18.33
CA GLU A 111 1.70 -20.57 -17.73
C GLU A 111 1.17 -20.66 -16.29
N ASN A 112 0.48 -21.77 -15.98
CA ASN A 112 -0.16 -22.00 -14.68
C ASN A 112 -1.00 -20.81 -14.18
N GLY A 113 -1.75 -20.19 -15.09
CA GLY A 113 -2.50 -18.97 -14.82
C GLY A 113 -3.52 -19.09 -13.69
N VAL A 114 -3.38 -18.26 -12.65
CA VAL A 114 -4.35 -18.18 -11.55
C VAL A 114 -5.01 -16.80 -11.55
N VAL A 115 -6.33 -16.76 -11.41
CA VAL A 115 -7.11 -15.52 -11.37
C VAL A 115 -7.39 -15.12 -9.92
N TYR A 116 -7.26 -13.83 -9.65
CA TYR A 116 -7.61 -13.20 -8.39
C TYR A 116 -8.54 -12.04 -8.64
N HIS A 117 -9.57 -11.92 -7.81
CA HIS A 117 -10.48 -10.79 -7.81
C HIS A 117 -10.15 -9.86 -6.66
N GLY A 118 -10.35 -8.57 -6.89
CA GLY A 118 -10.05 -7.54 -5.93
C GLY A 118 -10.88 -6.30 -6.13
N SER A 119 -10.83 -5.44 -5.13
CA SER A 119 -11.55 -4.18 -5.13
C SER A 119 -10.82 -3.11 -4.33
N CYS A 120 -11.14 -1.84 -4.58
CA CYS A 120 -10.88 -0.80 -3.60
C CYS A 120 -11.78 -1.02 -2.37
N HIS A 121 -11.50 -0.34 -1.24
CA HIS A 121 -12.26 -0.56 -0.01
C HIS A 121 -13.77 -0.32 -0.19
N CYS A 122 -14.18 0.75 -0.88
CA CYS A 122 -15.59 1.05 -1.07
C CYS A 122 -16.26 0.28 -2.22
N GLY A 123 -15.54 -0.59 -2.93
CA GLY A 123 -16.08 -1.40 -4.04
C GLY A 123 -16.31 -0.66 -5.37
N ALA A 124 -16.02 0.65 -5.44
CA ALA A 124 -16.24 1.46 -6.64
C ALA A 124 -15.26 1.14 -7.79
N VAL A 125 -14.12 0.54 -7.46
CA VAL A 125 -13.15 0.04 -8.44
C VAL A 125 -12.98 -1.46 -8.17
N LYS A 126 -13.37 -2.29 -9.14
CA LYS A 126 -13.26 -3.75 -9.10
C LYS A 126 -12.33 -4.22 -10.21
N VAL A 127 -11.45 -5.16 -9.88
CA VAL A 127 -10.38 -5.63 -10.76
C VAL A 127 -10.24 -7.15 -10.65
N ALA A 128 -9.96 -7.81 -11.76
CA ALA A 128 -9.47 -9.17 -11.79
C ALA A 128 -8.07 -9.19 -12.41
N VAL A 129 -7.20 -10.03 -11.85
CA VAL A 129 -5.79 -10.13 -12.25
C VAL A 129 -5.45 -11.60 -12.42
N LYS A 130 -4.83 -11.94 -13.54
CA LYS A 130 -4.32 -13.27 -13.83
C LYS A 130 -2.80 -13.30 -13.70
N THR A 131 -2.30 -14.04 -12.73
CA THR A 131 -0.86 -14.16 -12.44
C THR A 131 -0.29 -15.44 -13.07
N LYS A 132 1.04 -15.48 -13.27
CA LYS A 132 1.76 -16.69 -13.68
C LYS A 132 2.03 -17.56 -12.46
N GLY A 133 1.14 -18.51 -12.17
CA GLY A 133 1.17 -19.31 -10.95
C GLY A 133 0.45 -18.67 -9.76
N PRO A 134 0.24 -19.45 -8.68
CA PRO A 134 -0.45 -19.00 -7.48
C PRO A 134 0.40 -18.00 -6.68
N LEU A 135 -0.26 -17.02 -6.07
CA LEU A 135 0.33 -16.10 -5.10
C LEU A 135 0.58 -16.82 -3.77
N ASP A 136 1.65 -17.60 -3.70
CA ASP A 136 2.13 -18.30 -2.51
C ASP A 136 3.67 -18.44 -2.54
N LYS A 137 4.25 -19.26 -1.67
CA LYS A 137 5.72 -19.50 -1.63
C LYS A 137 6.34 -19.99 -2.96
N THR A 138 5.53 -20.50 -3.89
CA THR A 138 5.98 -20.99 -5.19
C THR A 138 6.02 -19.89 -6.26
N PHE A 139 5.39 -18.73 -5.99
CA PHE A 139 5.33 -17.60 -6.92
C PHE A 139 6.73 -17.11 -7.29
N LYS A 140 7.02 -17.02 -8.60
CA LYS A 140 8.35 -16.65 -9.12
C LYS A 140 8.45 -15.27 -9.74
N GLU A 141 7.32 -14.64 -10.03
CA GLU A 141 7.32 -13.29 -10.61
C GLU A 141 7.69 -12.24 -9.55
N LYS A 142 8.17 -11.09 -10.01
CA LYS A 142 8.57 -9.98 -9.14
C LYS A 142 7.37 -9.48 -8.33
N VAL A 143 7.53 -9.49 -7.00
CA VAL A 143 6.66 -8.79 -6.05
C VAL A 143 7.53 -7.78 -5.30
N MET A 144 7.08 -6.53 -5.18
CA MET A 144 7.93 -5.46 -4.61
C MET A 144 7.16 -4.54 -3.66
N GLU A 145 7.77 -4.22 -2.52
CA GLU A 145 7.47 -3.02 -1.73
C GLU A 145 8.65 -2.06 -1.90
N CYS A 146 8.38 -0.80 -2.28
CA CYS A 146 9.42 0.18 -2.58
C CYS A 146 9.42 1.31 -1.54
N ASN A 147 10.61 1.73 -1.10
CA ASN A 147 10.79 2.78 -0.09
C ASN A 147 10.77 4.22 -0.65
N CYS A 148 10.67 4.46 -1.97
CA CYS A 148 10.75 5.83 -2.48
C CYS A 148 9.66 6.72 -1.87
N SER A 149 9.88 8.04 -1.85
CA SER A 149 9.04 8.99 -1.12
C SER A 149 7.53 8.79 -1.31
N ILE A 150 7.07 8.52 -2.55
CA ILE A 150 5.66 8.27 -2.84
C ILE A 150 5.22 6.83 -2.54
N CYS A 151 6.06 5.83 -2.81
CA CYS A 151 5.72 4.42 -2.60
C CYS A 151 5.65 4.07 -1.10
N GLN A 152 6.58 4.59 -0.28
CA GLN A 152 6.55 4.41 1.17
C GLN A 152 5.23 4.91 1.74
N ARG A 153 4.80 6.12 1.35
CA ARG A 153 3.53 6.74 1.78
C ARG A 153 2.31 5.95 1.31
N GLY A 154 2.38 5.36 0.12
CA GLY A 154 1.28 4.55 -0.44
C GLY A 154 1.21 3.12 0.12
N GLY A 155 2.29 2.59 0.70
CA GLY A 155 2.34 1.28 1.36
C GLY A 155 1.98 0.09 0.47
N CYS A 156 2.05 0.24 -0.85
CA CYS A 156 1.61 -0.76 -1.82
C CYS A 156 2.61 -1.93 -1.91
N ILE A 157 2.08 -3.14 -2.13
CA ILE A 157 2.86 -4.30 -2.54
C ILE A 157 2.49 -4.59 -3.99
N TRP A 158 3.43 -4.38 -4.91
CA TRP A 158 3.18 -4.45 -6.35
C TRP A 158 3.46 -5.83 -6.91
N THR A 159 2.55 -6.33 -7.74
CA THR A 159 2.82 -7.34 -8.77
C THR A 159 2.81 -6.68 -10.15
N TYR A 160 3.54 -7.25 -11.11
CA TYR A 160 3.78 -6.65 -12.43
C TYR A 160 3.33 -7.57 -13.59
N PRO A 161 2.02 -7.77 -13.82
CA PRO A 161 1.52 -8.37 -15.04
C PRO A 161 2.17 -7.75 -16.29
N THR A 162 2.57 -8.60 -17.24
CA THR A 162 3.36 -8.21 -18.41
C THR A 162 2.53 -8.04 -19.69
N SER A 163 1.21 -8.20 -19.58
CA SER A 163 0.26 -8.04 -20.67
C SER A 163 -1.00 -7.35 -20.16
N PRO A 164 -1.60 -6.40 -20.92
CA PRO A 164 -2.87 -5.79 -20.55
C PRO A 164 -3.99 -6.84 -20.40
N SER A 165 -3.94 -7.94 -21.15
CA SER A 165 -4.95 -9.00 -21.09
C SER A 165 -4.90 -9.85 -19.81
N GLN A 166 -3.89 -9.65 -18.95
CA GLN A 166 -3.84 -10.25 -17.62
C GLN A 166 -4.67 -9.47 -16.59
N ILE A 167 -5.21 -8.30 -16.95
CA ILE A 167 -6.00 -7.48 -16.04
C ILE A 167 -7.33 -7.17 -16.72
N SER A 168 -8.40 -7.22 -15.95
CA SER A 168 -9.70 -6.71 -16.36
C SER A 168 -10.34 -5.93 -15.23
N PHE A 169 -11.16 -4.95 -15.61
CA PHE A 169 -11.94 -4.15 -14.68
C PHE A 169 -13.42 -4.39 -14.95
N SER A 170 -14.23 -4.33 -13.90
CA SER A 170 -15.68 -4.25 -14.09
C SER A 170 -16.05 -2.97 -14.84
N ALA A 171 -17.18 -3.00 -15.55
CA ALA A 171 -17.72 -1.81 -16.21
C ALA A 171 -17.85 -0.64 -15.20
N GLY A 172 -17.44 0.57 -15.59
CA GLY A 172 -17.53 1.75 -14.72
C GLY A 172 -16.45 1.85 -13.62
N SER A 173 -15.57 0.85 -13.47
CA SER A 173 -14.56 0.86 -12.40
C SER A 173 -13.43 1.85 -12.64
N ARG A 174 -12.96 2.00 -13.89
CA ARG A 174 -11.81 2.87 -14.19
C ARG A 174 -12.14 4.35 -14.01
N GLU A 175 -13.40 4.72 -14.20
CA GLU A 175 -13.97 6.06 -14.03
C GLU A 175 -13.95 6.50 -12.56
N ASN A 176 -13.81 5.56 -11.63
CA ASN A 176 -13.66 5.81 -10.19
C ASN A 176 -12.20 5.90 -9.73
N LEU A 177 -11.24 5.75 -10.65
CA LEU A 177 -9.84 6.07 -10.40
C LEU A 177 -9.59 7.57 -10.59
N THR A 178 -8.71 8.10 -9.76
CA THR A 178 -8.01 9.36 -9.99
C THR A 178 -6.51 9.09 -9.84
N SER A 179 -5.66 10.06 -10.14
CA SER A 179 -4.23 9.86 -10.16
C SER A 179 -3.42 11.01 -9.59
N TYR A 180 -2.19 10.69 -9.19
CA TYR A 180 -1.20 11.65 -8.73
C TYR A 180 0.11 11.43 -9.50
N ALA A 181 0.51 12.44 -10.29
CA ALA A 181 1.74 12.40 -11.08
C ALA A 181 2.98 12.57 -10.19
N CYS A 182 3.96 11.68 -10.39
CA CYS A 182 5.20 11.60 -9.64
C CYS A 182 6.36 11.24 -10.59
N LEU A 183 7.60 11.11 -10.07
CA LEU A 183 8.81 10.82 -10.86
C LEU A 183 8.98 11.76 -12.07
N LYS A 184 9.23 13.06 -11.81
CA LYS A 184 9.23 14.11 -12.86
C LYS A 184 7.96 14.12 -13.73
N LYS A 185 6.83 13.71 -13.15
CA LYS A 185 5.50 13.57 -13.77
C LYS A 185 5.40 12.46 -14.82
N VAL A 186 6.36 11.55 -14.96
CA VAL A 186 6.29 10.45 -15.94
C VAL A 186 5.32 9.34 -15.54
N MET A 187 5.19 9.09 -14.25
CA MET A 187 4.35 8.02 -13.72
C MET A 187 3.25 8.60 -12.84
N CYS A 188 2.06 8.03 -12.95
CA CYS A 188 0.90 8.33 -12.14
C CYS A 188 0.64 7.18 -11.17
N LYS A 189 0.54 7.50 -9.88
CA LYS A 189 -0.05 6.58 -8.89
C LYS A 189 -1.57 6.72 -8.99
N THR A 190 -2.29 5.64 -9.28
CA THR A 190 -3.76 5.69 -9.34
C THR A 190 -4.37 5.18 -8.05
N PHE A 191 -5.48 5.78 -7.66
CA PHE A 191 -6.22 5.42 -6.46
C PHE A 191 -7.71 5.69 -6.65
N CYS A 192 -8.53 4.98 -5.89
CA CYS A 192 -9.97 5.22 -5.90
C CYS A 192 -10.28 6.62 -5.37
N LYS A 193 -11.01 7.44 -6.15
CA LYS A 193 -11.37 8.81 -5.77
C LYS A 193 -12.31 8.88 -4.54
N ASN A 194 -12.99 7.79 -4.21
CA ASN A 194 -13.94 7.74 -3.09
C ASN A 194 -13.27 7.33 -1.77
N CYS A 195 -12.43 6.29 -1.78
CA CYS A 195 -11.81 5.77 -0.54
C CYS A 195 -10.31 6.01 -0.43
N GLY A 196 -9.65 6.49 -1.48
CA GLY A 196 -8.21 6.77 -1.51
C GLY A 196 -7.31 5.53 -1.49
N VAL A 197 -7.86 4.32 -1.68
CA VAL A 197 -7.04 3.10 -1.80
C VAL A 197 -6.23 3.17 -3.10
N PRO A 198 -4.91 2.95 -3.08
CA PRO A 198 -4.10 2.83 -4.28
C PRO A 198 -4.29 1.48 -4.97
N LEU A 199 -4.43 1.46 -6.29
CA LEU A 199 -4.71 0.21 -7.05
C LEU A 199 -3.68 -0.07 -8.13
N THR A 200 -3.38 0.90 -9.00
CA THR A 200 -2.49 0.69 -10.14
C THR A 200 -1.45 1.81 -10.25
N ASN A 201 -0.49 1.62 -11.16
CA ASN A 201 0.31 2.71 -11.68
C ASN A 201 0.05 2.83 -13.18
N GLU A 202 0.01 4.05 -13.68
CA GLU A 202 -0.17 4.33 -15.11
C GLU A 202 0.92 5.31 -15.55
N THR A 203 1.22 5.32 -16.85
CA THR A 203 2.08 6.38 -17.40
C THR A 203 1.25 7.64 -17.56
N ASN A 204 1.84 8.79 -17.29
CA ASN A 204 1.18 10.06 -17.53
C ASN A 204 1.06 10.30 -19.04
N GLU A 205 -0.17 10.36 -19.55
CA GLU A 205 -0.45 10.58 -20.98
C GLU A 205 0.14 11.89 -21.52
N ALA A 206 0.30 12.90 -20.66
CA ALA A 206 0.95 14.16 -21.03
C ALA A 206 2.46 14.03 -21.32
N MET A 207 3.08 12.90 -20.97
CA MET A 207 4.51 12.64 -21.16
C MET A 207 4.72 11.86 -22.45
N THR A 208 4.83 12.60 -23.56
CA THR A 208 5.15 12.03 -24.88
C THR A 208 6.53 11.36 -24.88
N GLU A 209 6.80 10.51 -25.87
CA GLU A 209 8.12 9.87 -25.99
C GLU A 209 9.27 10.88 -26.06
N GLU A 210 9.05 11.98 -26.78
CA GLU A 210 10.01 13.08 -26.90
C GLU A 210 10.31 13.71 -25.53
N ILE A 211 9.27 13.98 -24.73
CA ILE A 211 9.43 14.52 -23.38
C ILE A 211 10.17 13.52 -22.49
N ILE A 212 9.84 12.22 -22.57
CA ILE A 212 10.51 11.17 -21.79
C ILE A 212 12.01 11.14 -22.14
N ARG A 213 12.34 11.10 -23.44
CA ARG A 213 13.72 11.10 -23.95
C ARG A 213 14.51 12.32 -23.52
N ALA A 214 13.87 13.49 -23.43
CA ALA A 214 14.51 14.73 -23.02
C ALA A 214 14.69 14.88 -21.49
N THR A 215 13.88 14.21 -20.66
CA THR A 215 13.79 14.49 -19.22
C THR A 215 14.29 13.37 -18.31
N MET A 216 14.27 12.12 -18.79
CA MET A 216 14.63 10.95 -18.01
C MET A 216 16.09 10.57 -18.24
N SER A 217 16.78 10.17 -17.17
CA SER A 217 18.17 9.70 -17.25
C SER A 217 18.30 8.35 -17.96
N ASP A 218 17.26 7.52 -17.89
CA ASP A 218 17.14 6.27 -18.62
C ASP A 218 15.76 6.21 -19.30
N PRO A 219 15.63 6.83 -20.49
CA PRO A 219 14.35 6.90 -21.19
C PRO A 219 13.94 5.54 -21.77
N GLU A 220 14.88 4.69 -22.16
CA GLU A 220 14.57 3.36 -22.73
C GLU A 220 13.92 2.44 -21.71
N MET A 221 14.41 2.44 -20.47
CA MET A 221 13.76 1.72 -19.38
C MET A 221 12.32 2.20 -19.19
N VAL A 222 12.10 3.52 -19.15
CA VAL A 222 10.77 4.10 -18.93
C VAL A 222 9.81 3.74 -20.08
N LEU A 223 10.25 3.89 -21.32
CA LEU A 223 9.44 3.57 -22.52
C LEU A 223 9.11 2.08 -22.60
N ARG A 224 10.07 1.21 -22.24
CA ARG A 224 9.81 -0.22 -22.10
C ARG A 224 8.73 -0.47 -21.05
N TRP A 225 8.88 0.07 -19.85
CA TRP A 225 7.93 -0.13 -18.75
C TRP A 225 6.51 0.36 -19.11
N ARG A 226 6.39 1.51 -19.75
CA ARG A 226 5.10 2.11 -20.15
C ARG A 226 4.18 1.14 -20.89
N ASN A 227 4.73 0.27 -21.74
CA ASN A 227 3.95 -0.60 -22.61
C ASN A 227 3.87 -2.05 -22.15
N VAL A 228 4.75 -2.46 -21.23
CA VAL A 228 4.94 -3.88 -20.89
C VAL A 228 4.59 -4.24 -19.47
N VAL A 229 4.43 -3.28 -18.55
CA VAL A 229 4.06 -3.60 -17.16
C VAL A 229 2.77 -2.89 -16.75
N TRP A 230 1.93 -3.64 -16.04
CA TRP A 230 0.64 -3.16 -15.57
C TRP A 230 0.52 -3.38 -14.07
N PRO A 231 1.14 -2.54 -13.23
CA PRO A 231 1.27 -2.82 -11.80
C PRO A 231 -0.07 -2.87 -11.09
N ILE A 232 -0.28 -3.91 -10.27
CA ILE A 232 -1.44 -4.04 -9.38
C ILE A 232 -0.98 -4.12 -7.93
N ASN A 233 -1.62 -3.36 -7.05
CA ASN A 233 -1.43 -3.46 -5.61
C ASN A 233 -2.09 -4.75 -5.09
N LEU A 234 -1.27 -5.75 -4.71
CA LEU A 234 -1.73 -7.04 -4.21
C LEU A 234 -2.63 -6.91 -2.98
N ARG A 235 -2.49 -5.85 -2.18
CA ARG A 235 -3.33 -5.58 -0.99
C ARG A 235 -4.81 -5.42 -1.33
N CYS A 236 -5.12 -5.11 -2.59
CA CYS A 236 -6.48 -4.93 -3.11
C CYS A 236 -7.15 -6.24 -3.53
N LEU A 237 -6.40 -7.33 -3.65
CA LEU A 237 -6.97 -8.65 -3.93
C LEU A 237 -7.70 -9.16 -2.70
N ASP A 238 -8.86 -9.77 -2.92
CA ASP A 238 -9.79 -10.19 -1.88
C ASP A 238 -10.10 -11.68 -1.94
N LEU A 239 -10.04 -12.30 -3.12
CA LEU A 239 -10.47 -13.68 -3.34
C LEU A 239 -9.76 -14.31 -4.55
N CYS A 240 -9.63 -15.64 -4.53
CA CYS A 240 -9.22 -16.47 -5.65
C CYS A 240 -10.39 -17.40 -6.03
N PRO A 241 -11.07 -17.21 -7.18
CA PRO A 241 -12.23 -18.03 -7.53
C PRO A 241 -11.95 -19.52 -7.63
N SER A 242 -10.71 -19.93 -7.92
CA SER A 242 -10.30 -21.33 -7.98
C SER A 242 -9.83 -21.92 -6.64
N ASP A 243 -9.75 -21.10 -5.58
CA ASP A 243 -9.33 -21.50 -4.25
C ASP A 243 -10.03 -20.63 -3.19
N GLU A 244 -11.16 -21.11 -2.68
CA GLU A 244 -11.96 -20.42 -1.66
C GLU A 244 -11.23 -20.25 -0.32
N SER A 245 -10.17 -21.03 -0.08
CA SER A 245 -9.34 -20.92 1.13
C SER A 245 -8.30 -19.80 1.02
N TRP A 246 -8.11 -19.23 -0.17
CA TRP A 246 -7.11 -18.20 -0.38
C TRP A 246 -7.41 -16.94 0.43
N SER A 247 -6.43 -16.49 1.21
CA SER A 247 -6.48 -15.21 1.91
C SER A 247 -5.22 -14.40 1.63
N PHE A 248 -5.37 -13.09 1.42
CA PHE A 248 -4.21 -12.21 1.23
C PHE A 248 -3.30 -12.22 2.45
N GLU A 249 -3.85 -12.22 3.67
CA GLU A 249 -3.10 -12.06 4.92
C GLU A 249 -2.16 -13.24 5.20
N GLU A 250 -2.56 -14.46 4.85
CA GLU A 250 -1.68 -15.63 4.98
C GLU A 250 -0.69 -15.67 3.82
N LYS A 251 -1.17 -15.48 2.60
CA LYS A 251 -0.35 -15.66 1.40
C LYS A 251 0.72 -14.61 1.23
N VAL A 252 0.48 -13.37 1.66
CA VAL A 252 1.51 -12.33 1.64
C VAL A 252 2.73 -12.67 2.52
N LYS A 253 2.55 -13.47 3.58
CA LYS A 253 3.64 -13.94 4.45
C LYS A 253 4.47 -15.05 3.80
N GLU A 254 3.89 -15.77 2.85
CA GLU A 254 4.57 -16.81 2.08
C GLU A 254 5.34 -16.26 0.86
N LEU A 255 4.93 -15.09 0.35
CA LEU A 255 5.55 -14.46 -0.81
C LEU A 255 6.95 -13.93 -0.51
N THR A 256 7.85 -14.07 -1.48
CA THR A 256 9.12 -13.33 -1.46
C THR A 256 8.88 -11.91 -1.97
N ILE A 257 8.88 -10.93 -1.06
CA ILE A 257 8.68 -9.52 -1.39
C ILE A 257 10.04 -8.81 -1.48
N GLU A 258 10.40 -8.34 -2.67
CA GLU A 258 11.60 -7.55 -2.89
C GLU A 258 11.47 -6.16 -2.25
N LYS A 259 12.46 -5.79 -1.45
CA LYS A 259 12.61 -4.43 -0.89
C LYS A 259 13.30 -3.55 -1.92
N GLY A 260 12.53 -2.73 -2.64
CA GLY A 260 13.05 -1.83 -3.66
C GLY A 260 13.60 -0.53 -3.05
N ASP A 261 14.90 -0.25 -3.25
CA ASP A 261 15.54 1.00 -2.82
C ASP A 261 15.31 2.14 -3.82
N GLY A 262 14.07 2.61 -3.91
CA GLY A 262 13.72 3.69 -4.80
C GLY A 262 14.28 5.06 -4.37
N TRP A 263 14.64 5.26 -3.10
CA TRP A 263 15.38 6.44 -2.66
C TRP A 263 16.80 6.50 -3.23
N GLY A 264 17.49 5.35 -3.25
CA GLY A 264 18.80 5.21 -3.87
C GLY A 264 18.73 5.34 -5.39
N MET A 265 17.75 4.69 -6.03
CA MET A 265 17.66 4.56 -7.49
C MET A 265 17.16 5.81 -8.22
N VAL A 266 16.21 6.56 -7.65
CA VAL A 266 15.60 7.71 -8.35
C VAL A 266 16.43 8.97 -8.11
N LYS A 267 17.05 9.52 -9.17
CA LYS A 267 17.85 10.75 -9.11
C LYS A 267 17.32 11.85 -10.07
N PRO A 268 17.36 13.15 -9.68
CA PRO A 268 17.63 13.63 -8.32
C PRO A 268 16.56 13.10 -7.35
N GLY A 269 16.99 12.83 -6.12
CA GLY A 269 16.10 12.28 -5.09
C GLY A 269 15.00 13.27 -4.72
N TYR A 270 13.90 12.75 -4.18
CA TYR A 270 12.89 13.59 -3.56
C TYR A 270 13.52 14.37 -2.39
N VAL A 271 13.24 15.67 -2.27
CA VAL A 271 13.68 16.47 -1.13
C VAL A 271 12.47 16.67 -0.24
N ASN A 272 12.55 16.22 1.01
CA ASN A 272 11.51 16.53 1.98
C ASN A 272 11.42 18.06 2.13
N PRO A 273 10.21 18.64 2.11
CA PRO A 273 10.01 20.07 2.40
C PRO A 273 10.43 20.39 3.83
#